data_AF-A0A2E9MAQ8-F1
#
_entry.id   AF-A0A2E9MAQ8-F1
#
_cell.length_a   1.000
_cell.length_b   1.000
_cell.length_c   1.000
_cell.angle_alpha   90.00
_cell.angle_beta   90.00
_cell.angle_gamma   90.00
#
_symmetry.space_group_name_H-M   'P 1'
#
loop_
_entity.id
_entity.type
_entity.pdbx_description
1 polymer ?
#
loop_
_entity_poly.entity_id
_entity_poly.type
_entity_poly.pdbx_seq_one_letter_code
_entity_poly.pdbx_strand_id
1 'polypeptide(L)'
;MGCPAAGGSGSDYAAQGAVALQVRARRHLRRRDRPGGRGQVPRILNFERGTTMEPQIPLISTWTKGPLGIAHLPRLWLKLRLTAKGRLADGYRSGEGGFDGHVLTHLGLGLDSVRSFIESQPSYVEFEAWVRQNATPESLTQEAIDRVNEQMLTFEKSGENRANQLEFVGLPVDDTVWLGADLNNLDDWQAFHLMLLDQ
;
A
#
# COMPACT_ATOMS: atom_id res chain seq x y z
N MET A 1 -0.90 4.97 60.88
CA MET A 1 -1.56 3.66 60.69
C MET A 1 -2.98 3.92 60.21
N GLY A 2 -3.42 3.23 59.15
CA GLY A 2 -4.84 3.13 58.78
C GLY A 2 -5.21 3.75 57.43
N CYS A 3 -5.08 2.97 56.35
CA CYS A 3 -5.82 3.16 55.09
C CYS A 3 -7.33 2.95 55.30
N PRO A 4 -8.16 3.34 54.32
CA PRO A 4 -8.68 2.28 53.45
C PRO A 4 -8.65 2.61 51.95
N ALA A 5 -8.57 1.54 51.17
CA ALA A 5 -8.65 1.50 49.72
C ALA A 5 -10.11 1.43 49.24
N ALA A 6 -10.37 1.98 48.06
CA ALA A 6 -11.48 1.58 47.21
C ALA A 6 -10.99 1.64 45.75
N GLY A 7 -10.81 0.45 45.16
CA GLY A 7 -10.53 0.27 43.75
C GLY A 7 -11.81 0.38 42.91
N GLY A 8 -11.63 0.79 41.66
CA GLY A 8 -12.66 0.82 40.63
C GLY A 8 -12.00 0.83 39.27
N SER A 9 -11.85 -0.36 38.69
CA SER A 9 -11.29 -0.65 37.37
C SER A 9 -12.17 -0.09 36.25
N GLY A 10 -11.75 1.00 35.61
CA GLY A 10 -12.34 1.53 34.40
C GLY A 10 -11.69 0.93 33.16
N SER A 11 -11.97 -0.33 32.85
CA SER A 11 -11.52 -1.02 31.64
C SER A 11 -12.65 -1.91 31.14
N ASP A 12 -13.70 -1.33 30.56
CA ASP A 12 -14.72 -2.14 29.85
C ASP A 12 -15.66 -1.40 28.87
N TYR A 13 -15.33 -0.19 28.40
CA TYR A 13 -16.21 0.58 27.50
C TYR A 13 -15.71 0.80 26.06
N ALA A 14 -14.70 0.04 25.60
CA ALA A 14 -14.14 0.20 24.25
C ALA A 14 -14.29 -1.04 23.34
N ALA A 15 -14.93 -2.13 23.80
CA ALA A 15 -14.92 -3.42 23.09
C ALA A 15 -16.27 -3.82 22.44
N GLN A 16 -17.25 -2.93 22.34
CA GLN A 16 -18.59 -3.26 21.79
C GLN A 16 -19.00 -2.45 20.55
N GLY A 17 -18.13 -1.59 20.01
CA GLY A 17 -18.42 -0.76 18.82
C GLY A 17 -18.08 -1.37 17.45
N ALA A 18 -17.28 -2.44 17.39
CA ALA A 18 -16.65 -2.89 16.14
C ALA A 18 -17.33 -4.08 15.43
N VAL A 19 -18.34 -4.72 16.03
CA VAL A 19 -18.94 -5.96 15.47
C VAL A 19 -20.32 -5.71 14.82
N ALA A 20 -20.88 -4.49 14.90
CA ALA A 20 -22.22 -4.19 14.41
C ALA A 20 -22.29 -3.70 12.94
N LEU A 21 -21.17 -3.50 12.24
CA LEU A 21 -21.14 -2.95 10.88
C LEU A 21 -20.96 -3.99 9.75
N GLN A 22 -20.87 -5.28 10.07
CA GLN A 22 -20.69 -6.35 9.06
C GLN A 22 -21.98 -7.10 8.67
N VAL A 23 -23.15 -6.74 9.21
CA VAL A 23 -24.43 -7.44 8.90
C VAL A 23 -25.51 -6.51 8.28
N ARG A 24 -25.26 -5.21 8.14
CA ARG A 24 -26.26 -4.24 7.60
C ARG A 24 -26.09 -3.82 6.13
N ALA A 25 -25.26 -4.52 5.35
CA ALA A 25 -25.15 -4.31 3.90
C ALA A 25 -25.80 -5.42 3.05
N ARG A 26 -26.71 -6.22 3.61
CA ARG A 26 -27.46 -7.27 2.88
C ARG A 26 -28.91 -7.36 3.31
N ARG A 27 -29.70 -6.31 3.08
CA ARG A 27 -31.16 -6.42 2.94
C ARG A 27 -31.69 -5.10 2.37
N HIS A 28 -32.57 -5.22 1.37
CA HIS A 28 -33.26 -4.14 0.65
C HIS A 28 -32.60 -3.62 -0.64
N LEU A 29 -32.57 -4.49 -1.65
CA LEU A 29 -33.03 -4.11 -2.99
C LEU A 29 -34.01 -5.20 -3.45
N ARG A 30 -35.30 -4.97 -3.14
CA ARG A 30 -36.41 -5.71 -3.76
C ARG A 30 -36.39 -5.40 -5.25
N ARG A 31 -36.29 -6.44 -6.07
CA ARG A 31 -36.49 -6.39 -7.51
C ARG A 31 -37.82 -5.72 -7.82
N ARG A 32 -37.80 -4.65 -8.61
CA ARG A 32 -38.91 -4.25 -9.46
C ARG A 32 -38.45 -4.44 -10.90
N ASP A 33 -39.14 -5.31 -11.61
CA ASP A 33 -38.93 -5.57 -13.02
C ASP A 33 -39.20 -4.28 -13.82
N ARG A 34 -38.21 -3.88 -14.63
CA ARG A 34 -38.39 -3.00 -15.79
C ARG A 34 -37.60 -3.59 -16.96
N PRO A 35 -38.21 -3.76 -18.15
CA PRO A 35 -37.50 -4.23 -19.31
C PRO A 35 -36.83 -3.06 -20.04
N GLY A 36 -35.65 -3.30 -20.59
CA GLY A 36 -35.05 -2.40 -21.59
C GLY A 36 -33.92 -1.51 -21.09
N GLY A 37 -32.73 -2.09 -20.97
CA GLY A 37 -31.47 -1.37 -20.89
C GLY A 37 -30.34 -2.37 -20.97
N ARG A 38 -29.57 -2.38 -22.06
CA ARG A 38 -28.35 -3.20 -22.17
C ARG A 38 -27.32 -2.64 -21.19
N GLY A 39 -27.44 -3.03 -19.92
CA GLY A 39 -26.38 -2.86 -18.95
C GLY A 39 -25.22 -3.73 -19.40
N GLN A 40 -24.09 -3.12 -19.78
CA GLN A 40 -22.84 -3.84 -19.84
C GLN A 40 -22.59 -4.41 -18.44
N VAL A 41 -22.71 -5.73 -18.33
CA VAL A 41 -22.25 -6.47 -17.17
C VAL A 41 -20.74 -6.21 -17.07
N PRO A 42 -20.18 -5.81 -15.92
CA PRO A 42 -18.74 -5.68 -15.77
C PRO A 42 -18.09 -7.01 -16.19
N ARG A 43 -17.09 -6.93 -17.07
CA ARG A 43 -16.38 -8.09 -17.61
C ARG A 43 -15.63 -8.76 -16.46
N ILE A 44 -16.27 -9.71 -15.78
CA ILE A 44 -15.59 -10.60 -14.83
C ILE A 44 -14.62 -11.43 -15.69
N LEU A 45 -13.34 -11.06 -15.64
CA LEU A 45 -12.28 -11.85 -16.25
C LEU A 45 -12.20 -13.16 -15.47
N ASN A 46 -12.63 -14.26 -16.10
CA ASN A 46 -12.35 -15.59 -15.60
C ASN A 46 -10.83 -15.80 -15.67
N PHE A 47 -10.16 -15.58 -14.55
CA PHE A 47 -8.77 -15.99 -14.38
C PHE A 47 -8.77 -17.43 -13.88
N GLU A 48 -8.39 -18.37 -14.74
CA GLU A 48 -7.94 -19.68 -14.28
C GLU A 48 -6.68 -19.45 -13.43
N ARG A 49 -6.72 -19.90 -12.16
CA ARG A 49 -5.56 -19.79 -11.28
C ARG A 49 -4.51 -20.82 -11.72
N GLY A 50 -3.57 -20.39 -12.54
CA GLY A 50 -2.35 -21.12 -12.86
C GLY A 50 -1.58 -21.47 -11.58
N THR A 51 -1.01 -22.67 -11.55
CA THR A 51 -0.47 -23.36 -10.38
C THR A 51 0.99 -23.02 -10.03
N THR A 52 1.60 -22.02 -10.66
CA THR A 52 2.94 -21.53 -10.31
C THR A 52 2.84 -20.19 -9.56
N MET A 53 3.39 -20.16 -8.34
CA MET A 53 3.48 -18.94 -7.52
C MET A 53 4.61 -18.05 -8.03
N GLU A 54 4.49 -17.58 -9.27
CA GLU A 54 5.52 -16.76 -9.89
C GLU A 54 5.71 -15.45 -9.11
N PRO A 55 6.98 -15.10 -8.78
CA PRO A 55 7.32 -13.80 -8.24
C PRO A 55 6.85 -12.67 -9.15
N GLN A 56 6.49 -11.54 -8.56
CA GLN A 56 6.00 -10.37 -9.27
C GLN A 56 6.79 -9.13 -8.86
N ILE A 57 7.13 -8.34 -9.88
CA ILE A 57 7.69 -7.00 -9.74
C ILE A 57 6.57 -6.02 -9.38
N PRO A 58 6.71 -5.20 -8.32
CA PRO A 58 5.66 -4.28 -7.88
C PRO A 58 5.57 -3.04 -8.78
N LEU A 59 5.19 -3.18 -10.04
CA LEU A 59 5.26 -2.18 -11.13
C LEU A 59 4.46 -0.87 -10.93
N ILE A 60 3.79 -0.66 -9.80
CA ILE A 60 3.18 0.64 -9.49
C ILE A 60 4.28 1.62 -9.11
N SER A 61 4.45 2.70 -9.87
CA SER A 61 5.50 3.69 -9.63
C SER A 61 5.42 4.34 -8.25
N THR A 62 6.59 4.75 -7.73
CA THR A 62 6.67 5.63 -6.54
C THR A 62 5.91 6.95 -6.76
N TRP A 63 5.85 7.44 -8.00
CA TRP A 63 5.13 8.66 -8.36
C TRP A 63 3.61 8.54 -8.28
N THR A 64 3.08 7.31 -8.29
CA THR A 64 1.63 7.10 -8.36
C THR A 64 0.94 7.52 -7.08
N LYS A 65 -0.15 8.28 -7.21
CA LYS A 65 -1.02 8.76 -6.14
C LYS A 65 -2.42 8.17 -6.29
N GLY A 66 -3.01 7.75 -5.18
CA GLY A 66 -4.44 7.43 -5.13
C GLY A 66 -5.30 8.64 -4.76
N PRO A 67 -6.61 8.45 -4.53
CA PRO A 67 -7.52 9.47 -4.05
C PRO A 67 -7.10 10.24 -2.79
N LEU A 68 -6.26 9.68 -1.90
CA LEU A 68 -5.68 10.44 -0.77
C LEU A 68 -4.56 11.41 -1.19
N GLY A 69 -4.08 11.34 -2.43
CA GLY A 69 -3.04 12.24 -2.92
C GLY A 69 -1.62 11.92 -2.44
N ILE A 70 -1.43 10.85 -1.66
CA ILE A 70 -0.13 10.43 -1.12
C ILE A 70 0.60 9.57 -2.16
N ALA A 71 1.77 10.02 -2.59
CA ALA A 71 2.64 9.29 -3.50
C ALA A 71 3.08 7.97 -2.84
N HIS A 72 3.34 6.94 -3.65
CA HIS A 72 3.82 5.63 -3.22
C HIS A 72 2.84 4.81 -2.38
N LEU A 73 1.77 5.37 -1.81
CA LEU A 73 0.75 4.60 -1.08
C LEU A 73 0.12 3.46 -1.93
N PRO A 74 -0.18 3.66 -3.22
CA PRO A 74 -0.53 2.57 -4.13
C PRO A 74 0.52 1.47 -4.25
N ARG A 75 1.81 1.83 -4.31
CA ARG A 75 2.92 0.89 -4.41
C ARG A 75 3.10 0.10 -3.12
N LEU A 76 3.01 0.76 -1.96
CA LEU A 76 3.06 0.12 -0.65
C LEU A 76 1.97 -0.96 -0.52
N TRP A 77 0.74 -0.65 -0.91
CA TRP A 77 -0.36 -1.63 -0.94
C TRP A 77 0.00 -2.86 -1.78
N LEU A 78 0.48 -2.65 -3.02
CA LEU A 78 0.85 -3.76 -3.90
C LEU A 78 1.96 -4.62 -3.30
N LYS A 79 3.01 -3.99 -2.76
CA LYS A 79 4.15 -4.70 -2.14
C LYS A 79 3.70 -5.54 -0.95
N LEU A 80 2.84 -5.00 -0.09
CA LEU A 80 2.28 -5.75 1.05
C LEU A 80 1.38 -6.89 0.57
N ARG A 81 0.54 -6.68 -0.45
CA ARG A 81 -0.29 -7.73 -1.05
C ARG A 81 0.53 -8.86 -1.66
N LEU A 82 1.62 -8.54 -2.36
CA LEU A 82 2.54 -9.53 -2.94
C LEU A 82 3.29 -10.30 -1.85
N THR A 83 3.74 -9.60 -0.81
CA THR A 83 4.42 -10.19 0.35
C THR A 83 3.50 -11.17 1.08
N ALA A 84 2.26 -10.79 1.39
CA ALA A 84 1.25 -11.64 2.02
C ALA A 84 0.89 -12.88 1.18
N LYS A 85 1.20 -12.86 -0.12
CA LYS A 85 1.03 -14.02 -1.01
C LYS A 85 2.32 -14.79 -1.26
N GLY A 86 3.46 -14.38 -0.71
CA GLY A 86 4.76 -15.00 -1.02
C GLY A 86 5.13 -14.85 -2.50
N ARG A 87 4.72 -13.74 -3.12
CA ARG A 87 4.92 -13.45 -4.55
C ARG A 87 5.67 -12.15 -4.82
N LEU A 88 6.18 -11.48 -3.80
CA LEU A 88 7.05 -10.33 -4.04
C LEU A 88 8.40 -10.85 -4.55
N ALA A 89 8.89 -10.33 -5.67
CA ALA A 89 10.19 -10.71 -6.20
C ALA A 89 11.33 -10.42 -5.22
N ASP A 90 12.40 -11.21 -5.32
CA ASP A 90 13.60 -11.03 -4.51
C ASP A 90 14.23 -9.65 -4.74
N GLY A 91 14.90 -9.13 -3.71
CA GLY A 91 15.49 -7.78 -3.71
C GLY A 91 14.53 -6.66 -3.34
N TYR A 92 13.21 -6.90 -3.33
CA TYR A 92 12.22 -5.92 -2.87
C TYR A 92 11.95 -6.05 -1.37
N ARG A 93 12.21 -4.97 -0.61
CA ARG A 93 11.73 -4.84 0.78
C ARG A 93 10.24 -4.49 0.80
N SER A 94 9.51 -4.85 1.85
CA SER A 94 8.09 -4.49 2.00
C SER A 94 7.75 -4.01 3.41
N GLY A 95 7.29 -2.76 3.51
CA GLY A 95 6.81 -2.14 4.75
C GLY A 95 7.90 -1.58 5.67
N GLU A 96 9.18 -1.82 5.39
CA GLU A 96 10.29 -1.48 6.28
C GLU A 96 11.31 -0.57 5.59
N GLY A 97 11.55 0.60 6.19
CA GLY A 97 12.48 1.61 5.69
C GLY A 97 12.11 2.17 4.32
N GLY A 98 12.98 3.04 3.79
CA GLY A 98 12.78 3.69 2.50
C GLY A 98 11.43 4.41 2.41
N PHE A 99 10.84 4.44 1.21
CA PHE A 99 9.55 5.09 0.96
C PHE A 99 8.38 4.44 1.70
N ASP A 100 8.37 3.11 1.83
CA ASP A 100 7.34 2.37 2.60
C ASP A 100 7.29 2.89 4.05
N GLY A 101 8.45 2.92 4.71
CA GLY A 101 8.57 3.42 6.08
C GLY A 101 8.22 4.90 6.19
N HIS A 102 8.57 5.72 5.20
CA HIS A 102 8.25 7.15 5.18
C HIS A 102 6.75 7.40 5.12
N VAL A 103 6.03 6.67 4.25
CA VAL A 103 4.55 6.74 4.15
C VAL A 103 3.90 6.28 5.45
N LEU A 104 4.33 5.16 6.02
CA LEU A 104 3.76 4.64 7.28
C LEU A 104 4.01 5.60 8.45
N THR A 105 5.22 6.16 8.55
CA THR A 105 5.58 7.13 9.58
C THR A 105 4.76 8.41 9.44
N HIS A 106 4.61 8.94 8.23
CA HIS A 106 3.78 10.12 7.96
C HIS A 106 2.32 9.91 8.39
N LEU A 107 1.74 8.76 8.06
CA LEU A 107 0.36 8.41 8.39
C LEU A 107 0.15 8.05 9.88
N GLY A 108 1.24 7.87 10.65
CA GLY A 108 1.17 7.36 12.03
C GLY A 108 0.66 5.92 12.12
N LEU A 109 0.88 5.11 11.08
CA LEU A 109 0.41 3.72 11.02
C LEU A 109 1.53 2.73 11.37
N GLY A 110 1.24 1.81 12.29
CA GLY A 110 2.13 0.69 12.60
C GLY A 110 2.10 -0.39 11.53
N LEU A 111 3.27 -0.90 11.12
CA LEU A 111 3.38 -1.90 10.05
C LEU A 111 2.53 -3.16 10.32
N ASP A 112 2.47 -3.63 11.56
CA ASP A 112 1.71 -4.84 11.92
C ASP A 112 0.20 -4.65 11.75
N SER A 113 -0.35 -3.47 12.04
CA SER A 113 -1.78 -3.20 11.82
C SER A 113 -2.11 -3.14 10.33
N VAL A 114 -1.20 -2.56 9.53
CA VAL A 114 -1.34 -2.53 8.07
C VAL A 114 -1.25 -3.94 7.49
N ARG A 115 -0.27 -4.75 7.90
CA ARG A 115 -0.12 -6.16 7.48
C ARG A 115 -1.36 -6.97 7.85
N SER A 116 -1.86 -6.82 9.08
CA SER A 116 -3.09 -7.49 9.53
C SER A 116 -4.30 -7.13 8.67
N PHE A 117 -4.46 -5.86 8.29
CA PHE A 117 -5.54 -5.46 7.38
C PHE A 117 -5.35 -6.03 5.97
N ILE A 118 -4.11 -6.09 5.47
CA ILE A 118 -3.77 -6.64 4.15
C ILE A 118 -4.15 -8.12 4.02
N GLU A 119 -4.12 -8.90 5.10
CA GLU A 119 -4.57 -10.31 5.11
C GLU A 119 -6.05 -10.47 4.74
N SER A 120 -6.87 -9.44 4.94
CA SER A 120 -8.27 -9.41 4.47
C SER A 120 -8.40 -9.31 2.95
N GLN A 121 -7.29 -9.16 2.24
CA GLN A 121 -7.19 -9.01 0.79
C GLN A 121 -7.97 -7.81 0.22
N PRO A 122 -7.78 -6.60 0.78
CA PRO A 122 -8.49 -5.41 0.32
C PRO A 122 -8.05 -4.99 -1.08
N SER A 123 -9.00 -4.57 -1.92
CA SER A 123 -8.69 -3.75 -3.10
C SER A 123 -7.96 -2.46 -2.67
N TYR A 124 -7.31 -1.77 -3.61
CA TYR A 124 -6.61 -0.53 -3.26
C TYR A 124 -7.55 0.52 -2.66
N VAL A 125 -8.78 0.66 -3.17
CA VAL A 125 -9.74 1.64 -2.64
C VAL A 125 -10.21 1.28 -1.22
N GLU A 126 -10.39 -0.01 -0.91
CA GLU A 126 -10.71 -0.45 0.45
C GLU A 126 -9.53 -0.21 1.41
N PHE A 127 -8.30 -0.46 0.94
CA PHE A 127 -7.08 -0.15 1.66
C PHE A 127 -6.94 1.34 1.96
N GLU A 128 -7.12 2.19 0.95
CA GLU A 128 -7.00 3.62 1.12
C GLU A 128 -8.11 4.20 2.01
N ALA A 129 -9.32 3.64 1.94
CA ALA A 129 -10.41 3.96 2.86
C ALA A 129 -10.08 3.57 4.31
N TRP A 130 -9.43 2.41 4.52
CA TRP A 130 -8.94 2.00 5.83
C TRP A 130 -7.82 2.92 6.34
N VAL A 131 -6.87 3.31 5.47
CA VAL A 131 -5.82 4.28 5.79
C VAL A 131 -6.43 5.60 6.26
N ARG A 132 -7.41 6.14 5.52
CA ARG A 132 -8.11 7.38 5.90
C ARG A 132 -8.74 7.32 7.29
N GLN A 133 -9.21 6.13 7.71
CA GLN A 133 -9.87 5.95 9.01
C GLN A 133 -8.89 5.75 10.17
N ASN A 134 -7.69 5.24 9.92
CA ASN A 134 -6.75 4.83 10.96
C ASN A 134 -5.49 5.72 11.03
N ALA A 135 -5.24 6.54 10.01
CA ALA A 135 -4.15 7.50 10.03
C ALA A 135 -4.43 8.65 11.01
N THR A 136 -3.38 9.33 11.45
CA THR A 136 -3.53 10.53 12.27
C THR A 136 -4.22 11.63 11.46
N PRO A 137 -5.24 12.33 12.00
CA PRO A 137 -5.95 13.38 11.26
C PRO A 137 -5.04 14.46 10.69
N GLU A 138 -3.96 14.80 11.41
CA GLU A 138 -2.97 15.81 11.02
C GLU A 138 -2.15 15.39 9.79
N SER A 139 -1.99 14.08 9.55
CA SER A 139 -1.30 13.56 8.35
C SER A 139 -2.15 13.73 7.08
N LEU A 140 -3.46 13.89 7.22
CA LEU A 140 -4.40 13.93 6.10
C LEU A 140 -4.76 15.35 5.65
N THR A 141 -4.13 16.39 6.21
CA THR A 141 -4.29 17.75 5.70
C THR A 141 -3.57 17.90 4.36
N GLN A 142 -4.05 18.81 3.51
CA GLN A 142 -3.45 19.02 2.19
C GLN A 142 -1.98 19.46 2.34
N GLU A 143 -1.68 20.32 3.31
CA GLU A 143 -0.32 20.80 3.58
C GLU A 143 0.62 19.67 4.05
N ALA A 144 0.10 18.71 4.83
CA ALA A 144 0.88 17.57 5.28
C ALA A 144 1.16 16.59 4.12
N ILE A 145 0.15 16.35 3.28
CA ILE A 145 0.25 15.50 2.08
C ILE A 145 1.22 16.11 1.06
N ASP A 146 1.14 17.42 0.82
CA ASP A 146 2.05 18.10 -0.12
C ASP A 146 3.50 18.04 0.37
N ARG A 147 3.72 18.24 1.67
CA ARG A 147 5.05 18.15 2.27
C ARG A 147 5.65 16.75 2.17
N VAL A 148 4.90 15.69 2.50
CA VAL A 148 5.43 14.32 2.39
C VAL A 148 5.69 13.94 0.93
N ASN A 149 4.81 14.38 0.02
CA ASN A 149 5.00 14.17 -1.41
C ASN A 149 6.26 14.88 -1.90
N GLU A 150 6.48 16.14 -1.54
CA GLU A 150 7.69 16.88 -1.91
C GLU A 150 8.94 16.16 -1.41
N GLN A 151 8.98 15.78 -0.13
CA GLN A 151 10.10 15.05 0.46
C GLN A 151 10.41 13.75 -0.29
N MET A 152 9.37 13.00 -0.66
CA MET A 152 9.54 11.71 -1.33
C MET A 152 9.96 11.86 -2.79
N LEU A 153 9.34 12.81 -3.50
CA LEU A 153 9.48 12.94 -4.94
C LEU A 153 10.70 13.78 -5.33
N THR A 154 11.28 14.54 -4.39
CA THR A 154 12.56 15.24 -4.58
C THR A 154 13.74 14.53 -3.91
N PHE A 155 13.52 13.36 -3.31
CA PHE A 155 14.58 12.59 -2.67
C PHE A 155 15.64 12.16 -3.70
N GLU A 156 16.79 12.80 -3.67
CA GLU A 156 17.97 12.40 -4.42
C GLU A 156 18.57 11.13 -3.82
N LYS A 157 18.71 10.09 -4.64
CA LYS A 157 19.34 8.85 -4.20
C LYS A 157 20.85 9.02 -4.26
N SER A 158 21.56 8.49 -3.27
CA SER A 158 23.00 8.65 -3.16
C SER A 158 23.67 7.40 -2.59
N GLY A 159 25.01 7.41 -2.59
CA GLY A 159 25.83 6.34 -2.02
C GLY A 159 25.76 5.01 -2.80
N GLU A 160 26.11 3.93 -2.10
CA GLU A 160 26.22 2.59 -2.65
C GLU A 160 24.90 2.09 -3.28
N ASN A 161 23.77 2.36 -2.64
CA ASN A 161 22.46 1.98 -3.18
C ASN A 161 22.16 2.64 -4.54
N ARG A 162 22.63 3.87 -4.78
CA ARG A 162 22.52 4.50 -6.11
C ARG A 162 23.43 3.80 -7.11
N ALA A 163 24.69 3.57 -6.74
CA ALA A 163 25.67 2.94 -7.63
C ALA A 163 25.21 1.56 -8.10
N ASN A 164 24.72 0.72 -7.18
CA ASN A 164 24.24 -0.63 -7.49
C ASN A 164 23.03 -0.63 -8.44
N GLN A 165 22.10 0.32 -8.27
CA GLN A 165 20.95 0.46 -9.17
C GLN A 165 21.38 0.92 -10.56
N LEU A 166 22.24 1.94 -10.64
CA LEU A 166 22.76 2.42 -11.92
C LEU A 166 23.48 1.31 -12.68
N GLU A 167 24.33 0.54 -12.01
CA GLU A 167 24.99 -0.62 -12.60
C GLU A 167 23.98 -1.67 -13.09
N PHE A 168 22.97 -2.01 -12.26
CA PHE A 168 21.94 -2.98 -12.61
C PHE A 168 21.15 -2.58 -13.85
N VAL A 169 20.83 -1.29 -14.01
CA VAL A 169 20.09 -0.76 -15.17
C VAL A 169 20.99 -0.36 -16.34
N GLY A 170 22.31 -0.57 -16.24
CA GLY A 170 23.27 -0.28 -17.30
C GLY A 170 23.57 1.21 -17.53
N LEU A 171 23.41 2.05 -16.50
CA LEU A 171 23.72 3.47 -16.54
C LEU A 171 25.09 3.78 -15.90
N PRO A 172 25.81 4.81 -16.37
CA PRO A 172 27.09 5.20 -15.79
C PRO A 172 26.91 5.75 -14.37
N VAL A 173 27.89 5.47 -13.50
CA VAL A 173 27.98 6.06 -12.16
C VAL A 173 28.76 7.37 -12.26
N ASP A 174 28.08 8.43 -12.69
CA ASP A 174 28.63 9.80 -12.83
C ASP A 174 27.99 10.78 -11.83
N ASP A 175 28.15 12.08 -12.08
CA ASP A 175 27.61 13.19 -11.27
C ASP A 175 26.14 13.53 -11.56
N THR A 176 25.47 12.78 -12.45
CA THR A 176 24.04 12.97 -12.74
C THR A 176 23.20 12.75 -11.49
N VAL A 177 22.39 13.74 -11.11
CA VAL A 177 21.45 13.61 -10.00
C VAL A 177 20.30 12.70 -10.40
N TRP A 178 20.05 11.68 -9.58
CA TRP A 178 18.97 10.72 -9.79
C TRP A 178 18.01 10.73 -8.60
N LEU A 179 16.73 10.92 -8.89
CA LEU A 179 15.69 10.84 -7.87
C LEU A 179 15.40 9.37 -7.54
N GLY A 180 15.17 9.07 -6.27
CA GLY A 180 14.88 7.72 -5.83
C GLY A 180 13.60 7.15 -6.45
N ALA A 181 12.62 8.00 -6.75
CA ALA A 181 11.40 7.60 -7.44
C ALA A 181 11.65 7.16 -8.90
N ASP A 182 12.59 7.80 -9.59
CA ASP A 182 12.95 7.50 -10.97
C ASP A 182 13.82 6.25 -11.07
N LEU A 183 14.80 6.10 -10.19
CA LEU A 183 15.61 4.87 -10.14
C LEU A 183 14.79 3.64 -9.78
N ASN A 184 13.77 3.78 -8.92
CA ASN A 184 12.86 2.66 -8.65
C ASN A 184 12.10 2.23 -9.91
N ASN A 185 11.71 3.17 -10.79
CA ASN A 185 11.06 2.82 -12.04
C ASN A 185 12.01 2.08 -12.97
N LEU A 186 13.25 2.57 -13.13
CA LEU A 186 14.25 1.93 -13.99
C LEU A 186 14.61 0.52 -13.50
N ASP A 187 14.82 0.35 -12.19
CA ASP A 187 15.03 -0.96 -11.56
C ASP A 187 13.87 -1.91 -11.86
N ASP A 188 12.63 -1.46 -11.66
CA ASP A 188 11.45 -2.28 -11.90
C ASP A 188 11.32 -2.70 -13.35
N TRP A 189 11.56 -1.79 -14.29
CA TRP A 189 11.46 -2.07 -15.72
C TRP A 189 12.57 -3.03 -16.16
N GLN A 190 13.78 -2.86 -15.64
CA GLN A 190 14.88 -3.78 -15.90
C GLN A 190 14.59 -5.17 -15.33
N ALA A 191 14.14 -5.26 -14.08
CA ALA A 191 13.79 -6.52 -13.45
C ALA A 191 12.62 -7.22 -14.17
N PHE A 192 11.60 -6.46 -14.58
CA PHE A 192 10.47 -6.96 -15.37
C PHE A 192 10.92 -7.45 -16.75
N HIS A 193 11.82 -6.72 -17.42
CA HIS A 193 12.40 -7.15 -18.69
C HIS A 193 13.13 -8.48 -18.55
N LEU A 194 14.03 -8.60 -17.57
CA LEU A 194 14.79 -9.83 -17.30
C LEU A 194 13.88 -11.01 -16.96
N MET A 195 12.79 -10.77 -16.23
CA MET A 195 11.80 -11.81 -15.88
C MET A 195 11.07 -12.38 -17.10
N LEU A 196 11.02 -11.64 -18.22
CA LEU A 196 10.34 -12.05 -19.45
C LEU A 196 11.27 -12.57 -20.54
N LEU A 197 12.58 -12.64 -20.30
CA LEU A 197 13.50 -13.27 -21.24
C LEU A 197 13.24 -14.77 -21.31
N ASP A 198 13.23 -15.32 -22.53
CA ASP A 198 13.24 -16.77 -22.74
C ASP A 198 14.54 -17.34 -22.12
N GLN A 199 14.42 -18.48 -21.44
CA GLN A 199 15.57 -19.20 -20.87
C GLN A 199 16.39 -19.93 -21.93
#